data_AF-A0A3G7UDP0-F1
#
_entry.id   AF-A0A3G7UDP0-F1
#
_cell.length_a   1.000
_cell.length_b   1.000
_cell.length_c   1.000
_cell.angle_alpha   90.00
_cell.angle_beta   90.00
_cell.angle_gamma   90.00
#
_symmetry.space_group_name_H-M   'P 1'
#
loop_
_entity.id
_entity.type
_entity.pdbx_description
1 polymer ?
#
loop_
_entity_poly.entity_id
_entity_poly.type
_entity_poly.pdbx_seq_one_letter_code
_entity_poly.pdbx_strand_id
1 'polypeptide(L)'
;MLSLSTQLASRTQIQALPETKKATESDVAAIPATDAAKPAVSVTISGAAMKAAAAEKTSNSDIDDSGLADNVKNLLKMIREIKKQIAEKQAEMAAVMADKNLSPEQARARLSGLQSALSGLQASLTSAQASLTKAMKDMSAGDAVKAASLAMK
;
A
#
# COMPACT_ATOMS: atom_id res chain seq x y z
N MET A 1 -4.50 -29.77 -44.74
CA MET A 1 -4.51 -30.84 -43.71
C MET A 1 -3.07 -31.32 -43.56
N LEU A 2 -2.34 -30.77 -42.58
CA LEU A 2 -0.93 -31.09 -42.31
C LEU A 2 -0.84 -32.01 -41.09
N SER A 3 -0.23 -33.17 -41.27
CA SER A 3 -0.10 -34.26 -40.31
C SER A 3 0.98 -33.96 -39.27
N LEU A 4 0.64 -34.08 -37.99
CA LEU A 4 1.55 -33.96 -36.86
C LEU A 4 1.79 -35.35 -36.27
N SER A 5 2.99 -35.89 -36.48
CA SER A 5 3.39 -37.21 -35.99
C SER A 5 4.68 -37.11 -35.17
N THR A 6 4.54 -37.55 -33.91
CA THR A 6 5.52 -38.32 -33.12
C THR A 6 6.81 -37.62 -32.65
N GLN A 7 7.05 -37.50 -31.35
CA GLN A 7 7.57 -38.59 -30.50
C GLN A 7 8.02 -38.04 -29.13
N LEU A 8 7.26 -38.36 -28.09
CA LEU A 8 7.56 -38.06 -26.69
C LEU A 8 7.96 -39.36 -25.99
N ALA A 9 9.26 -39.60 -25.82
CA ALA A 9 9.79 -40.52 -24.81
C ALA A 9 11.33 -40.43 -24.75
N SER A 10 11.87 -39.87 -23.67
CA SER A 10 13.26 -40.13 -23.27
C SER A 10 13.27 -40.42 -21.78
N ARG A 11 13.05 -41.71 -21.52
CA ARG A 11 13.18 -42.40 -20.24
C ARG A 11 14.68 -42.57 -19.97
N THR A 12 15.25 -41.78 -19.07
CA THR A 12 16.61 -42.03 -18.57
C THR A 12 16.53 -42.85 -17.29
N GLN A 13 17.26 -43.96 -17.38
CA GLN A 13 17.32 -45.13 -16.52
C GLN A 13 18.20 -44.86 -15.29
N ILE A 14 17.73 -45.26 -14.12
CA ILE A 14 18.49 -45.23 -12.86
C ILE A 14 19.40 -46.47 -12.85
N GLN A 15 20.70 -46.30 -12.66
CA GLN A 15 21.66 -47.39 -12.48
C GLN A 15 22.26 -47.38 -11.07
N ALA A 16 22.44 -48.60 -10.58
CA ALA A 16 22.64 -49.00 -9.20
C ALA A 16 24.08 -48.84 -8.69
N LEU A 17 24.16 -48.86 -7.34
CA LEU A 17 25.33 -49.00 -6.47
C LEU A 17 26.34 -50.09 -6.89
N PRO A 18 27.59 -49.98 -6.42
CA PRO A 18 28.03 -50.91 -5.37
C PRO A 18 28.84 -50.27 -4.21
N GLU A 19 28.64 -50.83 -3.01
CA GLU A 19 29.50 -50.80 -1.81
C GLU A 19 30.89 -51.41 -2.10
N THR A 20 32.01 -51.32 -1.35
CA THR A 20 32.36 -50.98 0.04
C THR A 20 33.89 -50.82 0.10
N LYS A 21 34.45 -49.87 0.89
CA LYS A 21 35.72 -50.10 1.65
C LYS A 21 35.87 -49.11 2.81
N LYS A 22 35.96 -49.68 4.01
CA LYS A 22 36.14 -49.06 5.34
C LYS A 22 37.62 -48.82 5.63
N ALA A 23 37.98 -47.66 6.21
CA ALA A 23 38.93 -47.52 7.34
C ALA A 23 39.18 -46.04 7.72
N THR A 24 38.96 -45.75 9.02
CA THR A 24 39.70 -44.85 9.95
C THR A 24 39.77 -43.34 9.63
N GLU A 25 38.97 -42.49 10.29
CA GLU A 25 39.13 -41.86 11.64
C GLU A 25 40.03 -40.61 11.67
N SER A 26 39.42 -39.52 12.17
CA SER A 26 40.01 -38.33 12.79
C SER A 26 40.77 -37.35 11.88
N ASP A 27 40.24 -36.14 11.70
CA ASP A 27 40.76 -34.92 12.33
C ASP A 27 40.17 -33.63 11.71
N VAL A 28 39.92 -32.65 12.57
CA VAL A 28 39.50 -31.24 12.38
C VAL A 28 38.57 -30.85 11.21
N ALA A 29 37.30 -30.60 11.53
CA ALA A 29 36.42 -29.75 10.73
C ALA A 29 36.88 -28.28 10.78
N ALA A 30 37.73 -27.89 9.83
CA ALA A 30 37.97 -26.50 9.48
C ALA A 30 37.05 -26.14 8.30
N ILE A 31 35.91 -25.52 8.59
CA ILE A 31 35.07 -24.83 7.61
C ILE A 31 35.50 -23.36 7.62
N PRO A 32 36.07 -22.79 6.54
CA PRO A 32 36.10 -21.34 6.39
C PRO A 32 34.72 -20.93 5.87
N ALA A 33 33.80 -20.68 6.79
CA ALA A 33 32.55 -20.03 6.45
C ALA A 33 32.83 -18.53 6.26
N THR A 34 33.01 -18.14 5.00
CA THR A 34 32.78 -16.79 4.50
C THR A 34 31.42 -16.28 5.01
N ASP A 35 31.42 -15.45 6.05
CA ASP A 35 30.29 -14.59 6.38
C ASP A 35 30.70 -13.13 6.12
N ALA A 36 30.66 -12.77 4.84
CA ALA A 36 30.64 -11.37 4.45
C ALA A 36 29.24 -10.85 4.78
N ALA A 37 29.13 -10.28 5.99
CA ALA A 37 27.96 -9.58 6.48
C ALA A 37 27.38 -8.66 5.40
N LYS A 38 26.20 -8.99 4.91
CA LYS A 38 25.41 -8.11 4.04
C LYS A 38 25.11 -6.82 4.81
N PRO A 39 25.26 -5.63 4.20
CA PRO A 39 24.90 -4.40 4.87
C PRO A 39 23.40 -4.42 5.17
N ALA A 40 23.05 -4.37 6.45
CA ALA A 40 21.68 -4.12 6.89
C ALA A 40 21.25 -2.77 6.33
N VAL A 41 20.28 -2.76 5.41
CA VAL A 41 19.66 -1.54 4.91
C VAL A 41 18.88 -0.93 6.08
N SER A 42 19.52 0.00 6.78
CA SER A 42 18.86 0.80 7.81
C SER A 42 17.94 1.80 7.11
N VAL A 43 16.66 1.42 6.99
CA VAL A 43 15.61 2.35 6.55
C VAL A 43 15.43 3.37 7.65
N THR A 44 16.17 4.48 7.54
CA THR A 44 15.97 5.62 8.43
C THR A 44 14.61 6.22 8.06
N ILE A 45 13.58 5.89 8.84
CA ILE A 45 12.27 6.54 8.73
C ILE A 45 12.51 8.02 9.04
N SER A 46 12.60 8.83 7.98
CA SER A 46 12.82 10.27 8.06
C SER A 46 11.86 10.86 9.09
N GLY A 47 12.35 11.71 9.99
CA GLY A 47 11.53 12.34 11.04
C GLY A 47 10.26 13.04 10.51
N ALA A 48 10.24 13.40 9.23
CA ALA A 48 9.05 13.88 8.51
C ALA A 48 7.90 12.86 8.50
N ALA A 49 8.17 11.57 8.31
CA ALA A 49 7.14 10.51 8.34
C ALA A 49 6.58 10.31 9.75
N MET A 50 7.42 10.38 10.80
CA MET A 50 6.94 10.35 12.19
C MET A 50 6.15 11.62 12.54
N LYS A 51 6.54 12.79 12.03
CA LYS A 51 5.81 14.05 12.22
C LYS A 51 4.46 14.04 11.50
N ALA A 52 4.39 13.45 10.31
CA ALA A 52 3.13 13.21 9.59
C ALA A 52 2.23 12.26 10.38
N ALA A 53 2.75 11.14 10.90
CA ALA A 53 1.96 10.22 11.72
C ALA A 53 1.48 10.84 13.04
N ALA A 54 2.29 11.69 13.68
CA ALA A 54 1.88 12.43 14.88
C ALA A 54 0.84 13.53 14.57
N ALA A 55 0.97 14.19 13.42
CA ALA A 55 -0.01 15.15 12.93
C ALA A 55 -1.33 14.48 12.55
N GLU A 56 -1.30 13.28 11.96
CA GLU A 56 -2.48 12.44 11.69
C GLU A 56 -3.22 12.09 13.00
N LYS A 57 -2.48 11.68 14.03
CA LYS A 57 -3.07 11.38 15.36
C LYS A 57 -3.71 12.60 16.01
N THR A 58 -3.10 13.77 15.88
CA THR A 58 -3.68 15.03 16.39
C THR A 58 -4.88 15.48 15.54
N SER A 59 -4.82 15.26 14.23
CA SER A 59 -5.88 15.68 13.29
C SER A 59 -7.17 14.88 13.44
N ASN A 60 -7.12 13.70 14.06
CA ASN A 60 -8.26 12.80 14.24
C ASN A 60 -8.76 12.71 15.69
N SER A 61 -8.20 13.50 16.62
CA SER A 61 -8.61 13.48 18.02
C SER A 61 -10.09 13.86 18.20
N ASP A 62 -10.59 14.77 17.37
CA ASP A 62 -12.02 15.16 17.31
C ASP A 62 -12.94 13.98 16.98
N ILE A 63 -12.46 13.02 16.18
CA ILE A 63 -13.18 11.79 15.85
C ILE A 63 -13.00 10.75 16.96
N ASP A 64 -11.81 10.62 17.53
CA ASP A 64 -11.52 9.63 18.57
C ASP A 64 -12.29 9.90 19.86
N ASP A 65 -12.37 11.17 20.26
CA ASP A 65 -13.04 11.64 21.48
C ASP A 65 -14.56 11.85 21.31
N SER A 66 -15.10 11.61 20.10
CA SER A 66 -16.51 11.88 19.75
C SER A 66 -17.54 10.99 20.47
N GLY A 67 -17.11 9.89 21.08
CA GLY A 67 -17.99 8.87 21.66
C GLY A 67 -18.79 8.06 20.63
N LEU A 68 -18.53 8.24 19.33
CA LEU A 68 -19.20 7.50 18.26
C LEU A 68 -18.76 6.03 18.20
N ALA A 69 -19.55 5.18 17.55
CA ALA A 69 -19.17 3.80 17.27
C ALA A 69 -17.90 3.73 16.40
N ASP A 70 -17.04 2.74 16.64
CA ASP A 70 -15.75 2.62 15.97
C ASP A 70 -15.87 2.53 14.44
N ASN A 71 -16.92 1.87 13.94
CA ASN A 71 -17.21 1.83 12.51
C ASN A 71 -17.39 3.23 11.91
N VAL A 72 -18.10 4.11 12.62
CA VAL A 72 -18.36 5.50 12.20
C VAL A 72 -17.08 6.32 12.28
N LYS A 73 -16.31 6.15 13.36
CA LYS A 73 -15.00 6.80 13.51
C LYS A 73 -14.05 6.44 12.37
N ASN A 74 -13.94 5.15 12.05
CA ASN A 74 -13.08 4.67 10.96
C ASN A 74 -13.52 5.25 9.61
N LEU A 75 -14.83 5.37 9.38
CA LEU A 75 -15.36 5.96 8.17
C LEU A 75 -15.09 7.46 8.07
N LEU A 76 -15.21 8.19 9.17
CA LEU A 76 -14.85 9.62 9.24
C LEU A 76 -13.35 9.83 8.98
N LYS A 77 -12.48 8.99 9.57
CA LYS A 77 -11.03 9.02 9.32
C LYS A 77 -10.72 8.77 7.85
N MET A 78 -11.38 7.77 7.24
CA MET A 78 -11.23 7.48 5.82
C MET A 78 -11.68 8.66 4.95
N ILE A 79 -12.81 9.30 5.26
CA ILE A 79 -13.28 10.50 4.55
C ILE A 79 -12.24 11.63 4.64
N ARG A 80 -11.66 11.86 5.82
CA ARG A 80 -10.65 12.90 6.02
C ARG A 80 -9.37 12.61 5.24
N GLU A 81 -8.91 11.36 5.25
CA GLU A 81 -7.75 10.94 4.45
C GLU A 81 -8.00 11.10 2.95
N ILE A 82 -9.17 10.68 2.45
CA ILE A 82 -9.52 10.87 1.03
C ILE A 82 -9.52 12.36 0.66
N LYS A 83 -10.08 13.23 1.50
CA LYS A 83 -10.06 14.70 1.27
C LYS A 83 -8.64 15.24 1.22
N LYS A 84 -7.77 14.80 2.13
CA LYS A 84 -6.35 15.18 2.15
C LYS A 84 -5.65 14.74 0.87
N GLN A 85 -5.84 13.50 0.44
CA GLN A 85 -5.30 12.99 -0.81
C GLN A 85 -5.82 13.77 -2.02
N ILE A 86 -7.10 14.16 -2.03
CA ILE A 86 -7.66 15.03 -3.08
C ILE A 86 -6.93 16.38 -3.10
N ALA A 87 -6.75 17.02 -1.96
CA ALA A 87 -6.05 18.31 -1.86
C ALA A 87 -4.59 18.20 -2.32
N GLU A 88 -3.89 17.14 -1.91
CA GLU A 88 -2.52 16.86 -2.35
C GLU A 88 -2.45 16.66 -3.86
N LYS A 89 -3.37 15.88 -4.46
CA LYS A 89 -3.39 15.65 -5.91
C LYS A 89 -3.80 16.89 -6.71
N GLN A 90 -4.66 17.75 -6.16
CA GLN A 90 -4.97 19.05 -6.74
C GLN A 90 -3.77 20.00 -6.71
N ALA A 91 -3.01 20.01 -5.61
CA ALA A 91 -1.78 20.77 -5.49
C ALA A 91 -0.70 20.25 -6.45
N GLU A 92 -0.56 18.93 -6.58
CA GLU A 92 0.35 18.29 -7.54
C GLU A 92 -0.02 18.66 -8.98
N MET A 93 -1.32 18.69 -9.30
CA MET A 93 -1.79 19.15 -10.60
C MET A 93 -1.39 20.61 -10.88
N ALA A 94 -1.56 21.50 -9.90
CA ALA A 94 -1.12 22.89 -10.03
C ALA A 94 0.40 23.01 -10.17
N ALA A 95 1.16 22.18 -9.45
CA ALA A 95 2.62 22.13 -9.54
C ALA A 95 3.09 21.67 -10.93
N VAL A 96 2.46 20.63 -11.50
CA VAL A 96 2.75 20.14 -12.87
C VAL A 96 2.46 21.23 -13.91
N MET A 97 1.40 22.02 -13.73
CA MET A 97 1.09 23.14 -14.63
C MET A 97 2.05 24.32 -14.49
N ALA A 98 2.57 24.55 -13.29
CA ALA A 98 3.53 25.63 -13.01
C ALA A 98 4.98 25.24 -13.38
N ASP A 99 5.29 23.95 -13.48
CA ASP A 99 6.62 23.44 -13.78
C ASP A 99 6.98 23.65 -15.26
N LYS A 100 7.88 24.60 -15.49
CA LYS A 100 8.38 24.96 -16.83
C LYS A 100 9.42 23.97 -17.38
N ASN A 101 9.86 23.00 -16.58
CA ASN A 101 10.87 22.02 -17.00
C ASN A 101 10.27 20.79 -17.69
N LEU A 102 8.95 20.60 -17.63
CA LEU A 102 8.26 19.49 -18.28
C LEU A 102 7.98 19.81 -19.74
N SER A 103 8.17 18.82 -20.62
CA SER A 103 7.69 18.95 -21.99
C SER A 103 6.14 18.97 -22.02
N PRO A 104 5.51 19.61 -23.02
CA PRO A 104 4.06 19.66 -23.12
C PRO A 104 3.40 18.27 -23.12
N GLU A 105 4.05 17.27 -23.72
CA GLU A 105 3.58 15.89 -23.73
C GLU A 105 3.70 15.22 -22.35
N GLN A 106 4.82 15.43 -21.65
CA GLN A 106 5.00 14.91 -20.30
C GLN A 106 4.02 15.53 -19.31
N ALA A 107 3.80 16.85 -19.39
CA ALA A 107 2.82 17.55 -18.57
C ALA A 107 1.41 17.01 -18.82
N ARG A 108 1.02 16.81 -20.08
CA ARG A 108 -0.29 16.22 -20.44
C ARG A 108 -0.47 14.81 -19.91
N ALA A 109 0.54 13.95 -20.05
CA ALA A 109 0.48 12.58 -19.55
C ALA A 109 0.33 12.54 -18.01
N ARG A 110 1.11 13.35 -17.29
CA ARG A 110 0.99 13.47 -15.83
C ARG A 110 -0.37 14.02 -15.41
N LEU A 111 -0.85 15.07 -16.09
CA LEU A 111 -2.14 15.68 -15.82
C LEU A 111 -3.30 14.69 -16.02
N SER A 112 -3.27 13.90 -17.09
CA SER A 112 -4.27 12.87 -17.35
C SER A 112 -4.28 11.78 -16.27
N GLY A 113 -3.10 11.35 -15.82
CA GLY A 113 -2.98 10.42 -14.69
C GLY A 113 -3.53 11.01 -13.38
N LEU A 114 -3.20 12.27 -13.09
CA LEU A 114 -3.71 12.99 -11.90
C LEU A 114 -5.23 13.18 -11.95
N GLN A 115 -5.81 13.52 -13.10
CA GLN A 115 -7.25 13.62 -13.27
C GLN A 115 -7.96 12.27 -13.04
N SER A 116 -7.38 11.18 -13.55
CA SER A 116 -7.93 9.84 -13.35
C SER A 116 -7.88 9.44 -11.87
N ALA A 117 -6.76 9.70 -11.19
CA ALA A 117 -6.63 9.47 -9.75
C ALA A 117 -7.61 10.31 -8.93
N LEU A 118 -7.77 11.60 -9.28
CA LEU A 118 -8.75 12.48 -8.64
C LEU A 118 -10.18 11.96 -8.81
N SER A 119 -10.53 11.46 -10.00
CA SER A 119 -11.85 10.89 -10.27
C SER A 119 -12.09 9.64 -9.41
N GLY A 120 -11.09 8.78 -9.26
CA GLY A 120 -11.13 7.63 -8.35
C GLY A 120 -11.31 8.04 -6.89
N LEU A 121 -10.54 9.00 -6.40
CA LEU A 121 -10.64 9.52 -5.03
C LEU A 121 -12.01 10.16 -4.75
N GLN A 122 -12.58 10.90 -5.70
CA GLN A 122 -13.92 11.48 -5.58
C GLN A 122 -15.01 10.40 -5.52
N ALA A 123 -14.87 9.31 -6.30
CA ALA A 123 -15.76 8.17 -6.21
C ALA A 123 -15.65 7.47 -4.84
N SER A 124 -14.43 7.28 -4.34
CA SER A 124 -14.19 6.75 -2.99
C SER A 124 -14.78 7.65 -1.89
N LEU A 125 -14.64 8.98 -2.02
CA LEU A 125 -15.25 9.95 -1.09
C LEU A 125 -16.77 9.79 -1.06
N THR A 126 -17.39 9.72 -2.24
CA THR A 126 -18.84 9.56 -2.39
C THR A 126 -19.31 8.24 -1.78
N SER A 127 -18.58 7.14 -2.04
CA SER A 127 -18.87 5.82 -1.45
C SER A 127 -18.76 5.82 0.08
N ALA A 128 -17.73 6.47 0.62
CA ALA A 128 -17.54 6.61 2.05
C ALA A 128 -18.66 7.46 2.69
N GLN A 129 -19.05 8.56 2.06
CA GLN A 129 -20.18 9.41 2.50
C GLN A 129 -21.51 8.65 2.45
N ALA A 130 -21.75 7.83 1.43
CA ALA A 130 -22.93 6.99 1.34
C ALA A 130 -22.99 5.93 2.45
N SER A 131 -21.83 5.32 2.76
CA SER A 131 -21.68 4.40 3.88
C SER A 131 -21.92 5.10 5.22
N LEU A 132 -21.51 6.37 5.34
CA LEU A 132 -21.66 7.16 6.56
C LEU A 132 -23.14 7.50 6.77
N THR A 133 -23.80 7.91 5.69
CA THR A 133 -25.24 8.17 5.69
C THR A 133 -26.04 6.92 6.07
N LYS A 134 -25.61 5.73 5.62
CA LYS A 134 -26.25 4.46 6.04
C LYS A 134 -26.03 4.20 7.53
N ALA A 135 -24.79 4.27 8.01
CA ALA A 135 -24.49 4.11 9.43
C ALA A 135 -25.26 5.12 10.30
N MET A 136 -25.44 6.35 9.80
CA MET A 136 -26.18 7.42 10.47
C MET A 136 -27.68 7.12 10.64
N LYS A 137 -28.28 6.29 9.79
CA LYS A 137 -29.70 5.91 9.92
C LYS A 137 -29.97 4.98 11.10
N ASP A 138 -28.97 4.21 11.50
CA ASP A 138 -29.09 3.20 12.55
C ASP A 138 -28.67 3.74 13.95
N MET A 139 -28.31 5.02 14.05
CA MET A 139 -27.87 5.67 15.28
C MET A 139 -28.85 6.73 15.77
N SER A 140 -28.65 7.19 17.01
CA SER A 140 -29.41 8.30 17.58
C SER A 140 -29.23 9.58 16.77
N ALA A 141 -30.28 10.41 16.69
CA ALA A 141 -30.23 11.69 16.00
C ALA A 141 -29.08 12.60 16.48
N GLY A 142 -28.76 12.56 17.79
CA GLY A 142 -27.64 13.32 18.34
C GLY A 142 -26.28 12.87 17.80
N ASP A 143 -26.08 11.56 17.65
CA ASP A 143 -24.82 11.01 17.13
C ASP A 143 -24.72 11.16 15.62
N ALA A 144 -25.85 11.07 14.90
CA ALA A 144 -25.91 11.39 13.48
C ALA A 144 -25.49 12.85 13.21
N VAL A 145 -25.99 13.80 14.01
CA VAL A 145 -25.60 15.22 13.89
C VAL A 145 -24.11 15.41 14.19
N LYS A 146 -23.57 14.77 15.25
CA LYS A 146 -22.13 14.81 15.53
C LYS A 146 -21.29 14.25 14.38
N ALA A 147 -21.64 13.06 13.88
CA ALA A 147 -20.93 12.43 12.77
C ALA A 147 -20.93 13.32 11.51
N ALA A 148 -22.07 13.93 11.18
CA ALA A 148 -22.17 14.87 10.07
C ALA A 148 -21.28 16.11 10.27
N SER A 149 -21.26 16.68 11.48
CA SER A 149 -20.43 17.85 11.80
C SER A 149 -18.93 17.55 11.69
N LEU A 150 -18.50 16.38 12.14
CA LEU A 150 -17.11 15.93 12.04
C LEU A 150 -16.71 15.63 10.59
N ALA A 151 -17.62 15.05 9.80
CA ALA A 151 -17.39 14.77 8.38
C ALA A 151 -17.20 16.05 7.54
N MET A 152 -17.76 17.18 7.98
CA MET A 152 -17.61 18.47 7.29
C MET A 152 -16.30 19.20 7.63
N LYS A 153 -15.61 18.81 8.70
CA LYS A 153 -14.37 19.43 9.17
C LYS A 153 -13.15 18.79 8.52
#